data_AF-A0A7X6ZGZ6-F1
#
_entry.id   AF-A0A7X6ZGZ6-F1
#
_cell.length_a   1.000
_cell.length_b   1.000
_cell.length_c   1.000
_cell.angle_alpha   90.00
_cell.angle_beta   90.00
_cell.angle_gamma   90.00
#
_symmetry.space_group_name_H-M   'P 1'
#
loop_
_entity.id
_entity.type
_entity.pdbx_description
1 polymer ?
#
loop_
_entity_poly.entity_id
_entity_poly.type
_entity_poly.pdbx_seq_one_letter_code
_entity_poly.pdbx_strand_id
1 'polypeptide(L)'
;MSRFGIGKMIVFDFDEALRTTGDTGIYVEYAHARACSMLAKVPDIDLSSIPQPKRVTPTEGALVMKIEEFSSALKKTVKEFSPSALARYAFDLATAFTDFYENPDPEPGPRVPFIRIKDQELRTYRLALVAAFRQTLANALDALGIQPVERI
;
A
#
# COMPACT_ATOMS: atom_id res chain seq x y z
N MET A 1 11.37 -11.65 0.39
CA MET A 1 10.96 -11.06 1.69
C MET A 1 10.79 -12.19 2.72
N SER A 2 11.61 -12.24 3.78
CA SER A 2 11.43 -13.27 4.82
C SER A 2 10.36 -12.83 5.81
N ARG A 3 9.19 -13.47 5.76
CA ARG A 3 8.06 -13.26 6.69
C ARG A 3 8.18 -14.09 7.98
N PHE A 4 9.12 -15.02 8.01
CA PHE A 4 9.29 -15.97 9.10
C PHE A 4 10.27 -15.42 10.12
N GLY A 5 9.97 -15.62 11.42
CA GLY A 5 10.86 -15.20 12.50
C GLY A 5 12.17 -15.98 12.53
N ILE A 6 13.18 -15.38 13.16
CA ILE A 6 14.52 -15.94 13.35
C ILE A 6 14.37 -17.23 14.20
N GLY A 7 14.43 -18.40 13.57
CA GLY A 7 14.27 -19.69 14.25
C GLY A 7 13.15 -20.58 13.69
N LYS A 8 12.33 -20.10 12.75
CA LYS A 8 11.46 -20.98 11.98
C LYS A 8 12.20 -21.60 10.79
N MET A 9 12.05 -22.91 10.61
CA MET A 9 12.46 -23.59 9.39
C MET A 9 11.59 -23.10 8.23
N ILE A 10 12.24 -22.69 7.14
CA ILE A 10 11.56 -22.27 5.91
C ILE A 10 11.65 -23.43 4.93
N VAL A 11 10.51 -24.00 4.57
CA VAL A 11 10.39 -24.87 3.40
C VAL A 11 10.03 -23.96 2.24
N PHE A 12 10.97 -23.77 1.32
CA PHE A 12 10.73 -22.90 0.17
C PHE A 12 9.91 -23.64 -0.89
N ASP A 13 8.80 -23.03 -1.29
CA ASP A 13 7.90 -23.51 -2.34
C ASP A 13 7.76 -22.43 -3.41
N PHE A 14 8.10 -22.77 -4.65
CA PHE A 14 8.02 -21.85 -5.78
C PHE A 14 6.59 -21.47 -6.13
N ASP A 15 5.67 -22.43 -6.07
CA ASP A 15 4.26 -22.18 -6.37
C ASP A 15 3.69 -21.22 -5.33
N GLU A 16 4.00 -21.41 -4.05
CA GLU A 16 3.60 -20.47 -2.99
C GLU A 16 4.20 -19.07 -3.18
N ALA A 17 5.52 -19.00 -3.43
CA ALA A 17 6.22 -17.73 -3.58
C ALA A 17 5.72 -16.89 -4.77
N LEU A 18 5.23 -17.55 -5.82
CA LEU A 18 4.77 -16.93 -7.06
C LEU A 18 3.26 -16.60 -7.08
N ARG A 19 2.52 -16.87 -6.00
CA ARG A 19 1.09 -16.53 -5.95
C ARG A 19 0.87 -15.01 -5.97
N THR A 20 -0.09 -14.59 -6.77
CA THR A 20 -0.56 -13.19 -6.83
C THR A 20 -1.54 -12.84 -5.72
N THR A 21 -1.92 -13.81 -4.88
CA THR A 21 -2.86 -13.66 -3.77
C THR A 21 -2.28 -14.21 -2.49
N GLY A 22 -2.76 -13.66 -1.37
CA GLY A 22 -2.26 -14.00 -0.05
C GLY A 22 -0.99 -13.22 0.29
N ASP A 23 -0.43 -13.53 1.45
CA ASP A 23 0.84 -12.97 1.90
C ASP A 23 1.91 -13.50 0.93
N THR A 24 2.37 -12.68 -0.02
CA THR A 24 3.48 -12.98 -0.94
C THR A 24 4.16 -11.67 -1.34
N GLY A 25 5.43 -11.74 -1.73
CA GLY A 25 6.13 -10.58 -2.28
C GLY A 25 5.46 -10.04 -3.55
N ILE A 26 4.94 -10.94 -4.40
CA ILE A 26 4.25 -10.56 -5.65
C ILE A 26 2.99 -9.76 -5.38
N TYR A 27 2.19 -10.14 -4.38
CA TYR A 27 1.00 -9.37 -4.01
C TYR A 27 1.37 -7.93 -3.62
N VAL A 28 2.44 -7.76 -2.83
CA VAL A 28 2.93 -6.45 -2.39
C VAL A 28 3.45 -5.63 -3.56
N GLU A 29 4.30 -6.20 -4.41
CA GLU A 29 4.81 -5.54 -5.62
C GLU A 29 3.69 -5.14 -6.58
N TYR A 30 2.68 -5.99 -6.74
CA TYR A 30 1.53 -5.69 -7.57
C TYR A 30 0.69 -4.52 -7.04
N ALA A 31 0.50 -4.43 -5.71
CA ALA A 31 -0.14 -3.28 -5.10
C ALA A 31 0.66 -1.98 -5.35
N HIS A 32 1.99 -2.03 -5.22
CA HIS A 32 2.88 -0.91 -5.53
C HIS A 32 2.77 -0.48 -7.01
N ALA A 33 2.94 -1.42 -7.95
CA ALA A 33 2.86 -1.17 -9.39
C ALA A 33 1.50 -0.60 -9.82
N ARG A 34 0.40 -1.05 -9.19
CA ARG A 34 -0.94 -0.51 -9.40
C ARG A 34 -1.04 0.97 -9.01
N ALA A 35 -0.49 1.34 -7.85
CA ALA A 35 -0.45 2.73 -7.41
C ALA A 35 0.38 3.61 -8.37
N CYS A 36 1.57 3.13 -8.77
CA CYS A 36 2.41 3.78 -9.78
C CYS A 36 1.65 4.01 -11.10
N SER A 37 1.01 2.96 -11.61
CA SER A 37 0.24 3.00 -12.86
C SER A 37 -0.95 3.96 -12.80
N MET A 38 -1.57 4.12 -11.63
CA MET A 38 -2.65 5.09 -11.45
C MET A 38 -2.13 6.52 -11.49
N LEU A 39 -1.05 6.81 -10.77
CA LEU A 39 -0.46 8.14 -10.68
C LEU A 39 0.17 8.58 -12.01
N ALA A 40 0.73 7.64 -12.78
CA ALA A 40 1.23 7.90 -14.13
C ALA A 40 0.15 8.41 -15.11
N LYS A 41 -1.13 8.16 -14.83
CA LYS A 41 -2.27 8.65 -15.65
C LYS A 41 -2.75 10.04 -15.25
N VAL A 42 -2.19 10.62 -14.20
CA VAL A 42 -2.55 11.95 -13.68
C VAL A 42 -1.29 12.77 -13.37
N PRO A 43 -0.41 13.01 -14.37
CA PRO A 43 0.88 13.66 -14.14
C PRO A 43 0.76 15.10 -13.61
N ASP A 44 -0.34 15.79 -13.90
CA ASP A 44 -0.55 17.20 -13.57
C ASP A 44 -1.27 17.41 -12.23
N ILE A 45 -1.35 16.40 -11.38
CA ILE A 45 -2.00 16.55 -10.07
C ILE A 45 -1.13 17.35 -9.11
N ASP A 46 -1.67 18.46 -8.61
CA ASP A 46 -1.02 19.24 -7.55
C ASP A 46 -1.32 18.61 -6.18
N LEU A 47 -0.26 18.10 -5.54
CA LEU A 47 -0.31 17.52 -4.20
C LEU A 47 0.30 18.44 -3.14
N SER A 48 0.63 19.68 -3.48
CA SER A 48 1.18 20.66 -2.54
C SER A 48 0.14 21.13 -1.51
N SER A 49 -1.14 21.10 -1.88
CA SER A 49 -2.26 21.45 -1.02
C SER A 49 -3.36 20.39 -1.14
N ILE A 50 -3.41 19.49 -0.16
CA ILE A 50 -4.41 18.41 -0.12
C ILE A 50 -5.71 18.98 0.48
N PRO A 51 -6.83 18.96 -0.25
CA PRO A 51 -8.11 19.42 0.26
C PRO A 51 -8.60 18.50 1.39
N GLN A 52 -9.29 19.07 2.37
CA GLN A 52 -9.92 18.27 3.42
C GLN A 52 -11.18 17.60 2.88
N PRO A 53 -11.33 16.28 2.99
CA PRO A 53 -12.53 15.59 2.56
C PRO A 53 -13.69 15.93 3.49
N LYS A 54 -14.92 16.04 2.94
CA LYS A 54 -16.14 16.24 3.73
C LYS A 54 -16.41 15.10 4.71
N ARG A 55 -15.98 13.89 4.36
CA ARG A 55 -16.09 12.67 5.15
C ARG A 55 -14.93 11.76 4.81
N VAL A 56 -14.33 11.14 5.82
CA VAL A 56 -13.35 10.06 5.66
C VAL A 56 -14.09 8.74 5.74
N THR A 57 -13.88 7.86 4.75
CA THR A 57 -14.47 6.53 4.76
C THR A 57 -13.66 5.57 5.65
N PRO A 58 -14.26 4.44 6.11
CA PRO A 58 -13.53 3.49 6.95
C PRO A 58 -12.24 2.96 6.30
N THR A 59 -12.27 2.71 4.98
CA THR A 59 -11.11 2.19 4.24
C THR A 59 -10.04 3.26 4.02
N GLU A 60 -10.43 4.52 3.77
CA GLU A 60 -9.52 5.66 3.76
C GLU A 60 -8.82 5.84 5.11
N GLY A 61 -9.58 5.82 6.21
CA GLY A 61 -9.03 5.94 7.56
C GLY A 61 -8.09 4.78 7.92
N ALA A 62 -8.47 3.54 7.58
CA ALA A 62 -7.62 2.38 7.79
C ALA A 62 -6.28 2.49 7.04
N LEU A 63 -6.31 2.95 5.79
CA LEU A 63 -5.09 3.17 5.02
C LEU A 63 -4.20 4.26 5.64
N VAL A 64 -4.78 5.39 6.07
CA VAL A 64 -4.03 6.46 6.75
C VAL A 64 -3.34 5.94 8.01
N MET A 65 -4.04 5.17 8.84
CA MET A 65 -3.45 4.57 10.04
C MET A 65 -2.29 3.63 9.68
N LYS A 66 -2.43 2.80 8.63
CA LYS A 66 -1.34 1.94 8.17
C LYS A 66 -0.15 2.71 7.62
N ILE A 67 -0.36 3.85 6.97
CA ILE A 67 0.74 4.71 6.52
C ILE A 67 1.49 5.29 7.74
N GLU A 68 0.78 5.78 8.75
CA GLU A 68 1.38 6.33 9.98
C GLU A 68 2.21 5.30 10.75
N GLU A 69 1.74 4.05 10.80
CA GLU A 69 2.41 2.94 11.48
C GLU A 69 3.82 2.61 10.94
N PHE A 70 4.21 3.10 9.76
CA PHE A 70 5.52 2.79 9.14
C PHE A 70 6.70 3.04 10.09
N SER A 71 6.72 4.19 10.74
CA SER A 71 7.83 4.58 11.61
C SER A 71 7.98 3.64 12.82
N SER A 72 6.85 3.17 13.35
CA SER A 72 6.80 2.22 14.46
C SER A 72 7.20 0.81 13.99
N ALA A 73 6.75 0.39 12.81
CA ALA A 73 7.13 -0.88 12.21
C ALA A 73 8.65 -0.95 11.96
N LEU A 74 9.25 0.13 11.44
CA LEU A 74 10.69 0.21 11.21
C LEU A 74 11.47 0.15 12.53
N LYS A 75 11.07 0.92 13.55
CA LYS A 75 11.68 0.85 14.89
C LYS A 75 11.61 -0.55 15.49
N LYS A 76 10.47 -1.23 15.33
CA LYS A 76 10.28 -2.59 15.80
C LYS A 76 11.23 -3.56 15.12
N THR A 77 11.37 -3.47 13.80
CA THR A 77 12.32 -4.30 13.04
C THR A 77 13.76 -4.12 13.49
N VAL A 78 14.18 -2.88 13.76
CA VAL A 78 15.52 -2.60 14.30
C VAL A 78 15.69 -3.20 15.70
N LYS A 79 14.70 -2.99 16.59
CA LYS A 79 14.75 -3.48 17.98
C LYS A 79 14.78 -5.02 18.07
N GLU A 80 14.02 -5.69 17.22
CA GLU A 80 13.89 -7.15 17.21
C GLU A 80 14.95 -7.82 16.32
N PHE A 81 15.77 -7.05 15.62
CA PHE A 81 16.71 -7.53 14.61
C PHE A 81 16.06 -8.46 13.57
N SER A 82 14.76 -8.26 13.30
CA SER A 82 13.97 -9.16 12.46
C SER A 82 13.30 -8.41 11.30
N PRO A 83 13.61 -8.74 10.04
CA PRO A 83 12.94 -8.17 8.88
C PRO A 83 11.49 -8.66 8.74
N SER A 84 11.10 -9.73 9.45
CA SER A 84 9.75 -10.30 9.38
C SER A 84 8.66 -9.33 9.82
N ALA A 85 8.97 -8.43 10.77
CA ALA A 85 8.02 -7.44 11.25
C ALA A 85 7.71 -6.40 10.17
N LEU A 86 8.74 -5.87 9.49
CA LEU A 86 8.59 -4.93 8.39
C LEU A 86 7.98 -5.60 7.14
N ALA A 87 8.33 -6.87 6.89
CA ALA A 87 7.70 -7.68 5.85
C ALA A 87 6.18 -7.79 6.06
N ARG A 88 5.78 -8.12 7.30
CA ARG A 88 4.37 -8.22 7.66
C ARG A 88 3.66 -6.88 7.53
N TYR A 89 4.29 -5.80 7.98
CA TYR A 89 3.79 -4.45 7.80
C TYR A 89 3.55 -4.12 6.32
N ALA A 90 4.50 -4.40 5.44
CA ALA A 90 4.37 -4.13 4.00
C ALA A 90 3.16 -4.89 3.39
N PHE A 91 2.95 -6.14 3.81
CA PHE A 91 1.78 -6.93 3.42
C PHE A 91 0.46 -6.32 3.93
N ASP A 92 0.40 -5.95 5.20
CA ASP A 92 -0.79 -5.36 5.80
C ASP A 92 -1.11 -3.98 5.18
N LEU A 93 -0.09 -3.18 4.83
CA LEU A 93 -0.22 -1.92 4.10
C LEU A 93 -0.77 -2.13 2.68
N ALA A 94 -0.24 -3.11 1.94
CA ALA A 94 -0.73 -3.47 0.60
C ALA A 94 -2.19 -3.98 0.64
N THR A 95 -2.56 -4.70 1.69
CA THR A 95 -3.93 -5.18 1.93
C THR A 95 -4.87 -4.01 2.20
N ALA A 96 -4.51 -3.09 3.08
CA ALA A 96 -5.30 -1.89 3.37
C ALA A 96 -5.50 -1.01 2.12
N PHE A 97 -4.46 -0.86 1.29
CA PHE A 97 -4.58 -0.14 0.02
C PHE A 97 -5.52 -0.85 -0.96
N THR A 98 -5.45 -2.17 -1.05
CA THR A 98 -6.33 -2.94 -1.93
C THR A 98 -7.80 -2.79 -1.49
N ASP A 99 -8.08 -2.84 -0.19
CA ASP A 99 -9.43 -2.62 0.33
C ASP A 99 -9.91 -1.18 0.10
N PHE A 100 -9.05 -0.18 0.30
CA PHE A 100 -9.34 1.21 -0.07
C PHE A 100 -9.64 1.37 -1.56
N TYR A 101 -8.87 0.72 -2.43
CA TYR A 101 -9.05 0.80 -3.87
C TYR A 101 -10.33 0.11 -4.35
N GLU A 102 -10.65 -1.05 -3.78
CA GLU A 102 -11.79 -1.86 -4.18
C GLU A 102 -13.09 -1.39 -3.51
N ASN A 103 -13.04 -0.96 -2.25
CA ASN A 103 -14.18 -0.55 -1.44
C ASN A 103 -14.00 0.89 -0.89
N PRO A 104 -13.82 1.90 -1.77
CA PRO A 104 -13.55 3.27 -1.32
C PRO A 104 -14.74 3.93 -0.62
N ASP A 105 -15.96 3.54 -0.97
CA ASP A 105 -17.20 4.13 -0.51
C ASP A 105 -18.05 3.08 0.25
N PRO A 106 -18.65 3.42 1.40
CA PRO A 106 -19.44 2.48 2.20
C PRO A 106 -20.86 2.25 1.64
N GLU A 107 -21.33 3.18 0.81
CA GLU A 107 -22.67 3.14 0.22
C GLU A 107 -22.63 2.33 -1.08
N PRO A 108 -23.62 1.43 -1.30
CA PRO A 108 -23.70 0.67 -2.53
C PRO A 108 -23.96 1.61 -3.72
N GLY A 109 -22.98 1.68 -4.63
CA GLY A 109 -23.04 2.52 -5.82
C GLY A 109 -22.04 2.07 -6.88
N PRO A 110 -22.11 2.66 -8.09
CA PRO A 110 -21.16 2.36 -9.14
C PRO A 110 -19.76 2.80 -8.70
N ARG A 111 -18.82 1.85 -8.68
CA ARG A 111 -17.41 2.13 -8.37
C ARG A 111 -16.82 3.02 -9.45
N VAL A 112 -16.43 4.24 -9.08
CA VAL A 112 -15.80 5.19 -9.98
C VAL A 112 -14.28 5.11 -9.79
N PRO A 113 -13.50 4.79 -10.85
CA PRO A 113 -12.05 4.86 -10.76
C PRO A 113 -11.61 6.25 -10.30
N PHE A 114 -10.63 6.34 -9.39
CA PHE A 114 -10.25 7.61 -8.76
C PHE A 114 -9.93 8.73 -9.78
N ILE A 115 -9.28 8.36 -10.88
CA ILE A 115 -8.95 9.29 -11.97
C ILE A 115 -10.19 9.90 -12.68
N ARG A 116 -11.36 9.26 -12.56
CA ARG A 116 -12.65 9.67 -13.16
C ARG A 116 -13.63 10.30 -12.15
N ILE A 117 -13.22 10.50 -10.90
CA ILE A 117 -14.05 11.18 -9.90
C ILE A 117 -14.28 12.63 -10.37
N LYS A 118 -15.55 13.05 -10.40
CA LYS A 118 -15.95 14.39 -10.85
C LYS A 118 -15.69 15.49 -9.82
N ASP A 119 -15.85 15.15 -8.54
CA ASP A 119 -15.50 16.03 -7.43
C ASP A 119 -13.98 16.16 -7.35
N GLN A 120 -13.45 17.33 -7.69
CA GLN A 120 -12.00 17.56 -7.77
C GLN A 120 -11.33 17.52 -6.40
N GLU A 121 -12.02 17.93 -5.34
CA GLU A 121 -11.46 17.87 -3.99
C GLU A 121 -11.31 16.42 -3.55
N LEU A 122 -12.37 15.62 -3.71
CA LEU A 122 -12.32 14.19 -3.39
C LEU A 122 -11.31 13.44 -4.25
N ARG A 123 -11.27 13.74 -5.56
CA ARG A 123 -10.30 13.17 -6.50
C ARG A 123 -8.87 13.45 -6.05
N THR A 124 -8.56 14.70 -5.71
CA THR A 124 -7.23 15.11 -5.27
C THR A 124 -6.85 14.45 -3.95
N TYR A 125 -7.76 14.45 -2.98
CA TYR A 125 -7.56 13.78 -1.70
C TYR A 125 -7.26 12.28 -1.85
N ARG A 126 -8.08 11.54 -2.61
CA ARG A 126 -7.87 10.10 -2.81
C ARG A 126 -6.57 9.81 -3.55
N LEU A 127 -6.22 10.59 -4.57
CA LEU A 127 -4.95 10.43 -5.28
C LEU A 127 -3.75 10.80 -4.40
N ALA A 128 -3.89 11.73 -3.46
CA ALA A 128 -2.87 12.00 -2.45
C ALA A 128 -2.65 10.79 -1.53
N LEU A 129 -3.71 10.09 -1.11
CA LEU A 129 -3.59 8.82 -0.38
C LEU A 129 -2.87 7.74 -1.20
N VAL A 130 -3.17 7.63 -2.50
CA VAL A 130 -2.44 6.71 -3.40
C VAL A 130 -0.95 7.06 -3.45
N ALA A 131 -0.60 8.35 -3.54
CA ALA A 131 0.79 8.81 -3.56
C ALA A 131 1.51 8.53 -2.23
N ALA A 132 0.86 8.78 -1.10
CA ALA A 132 1.38 8.49 0.23
C ALA A 132 1.62 6.99 0.43
N PHE A 133 0.66 6.15 0.03
CA PHE A 133 0.79 4.70 0.03
C PHE A 133 1.99 4.25 -0.83
N ARG A 134 2.07 4.70 -2.09
CA ARG A 134 3.16 4.35 -3.02
C ARG A 134 4.51 4.63 -2.38
N GLN A 135 4.70 5.85 -1.86
CA GLN A 135 5.97 6.25 -1.26
C GLN A 135 6.30 5.42 -0.02
N THR A 136 5.31 5.19 0.85
CA THR A 136 5.50 4.43 2.10
C THR A 136 5.86 2.98 1.81
N LEU A 137 5.18 2.36 0.85
CA LEU A 137 5.45 0.98 0.47
C LEU A 137 6.80 0.85 -0.24
N ALA A 138 7.17 1.79 -1.11
CA ALA A 138 8.50 1.84 -1.72
C ALA A 138 9.61 1.90 -0.66
N ASN A 139 9.46 2.75 0.34
CA ASN A 139 10.42 2.86 1.45
C ASN A 139 10.50 1.57 2.27
N ALA A 140 9.37 0.89 2.52
CA ALA A 140 9.34 -0.37 3.24
C ALA A 140 10.03 -1.50 2.46
N LEU A 141 9.80 -1.57 1.15
CA LEU A 141 10.44 -2.54 0.26
C LEU A 141 11.96 -2.30 0.15
N ASP A 142 12.37 -1.04 -0.01
CA ASP A 142 13.79 -0.65 -0.06
C ASP A 142 14.52 -1.03 1.24
N ALA A 143 13.91 -0.75 2.40
CA ALA A 143 14.45 -1.15 3.70
C ALA A 143 14.53 -2.69 3.89
N LEU A 144 13.76 -3.46 3.12
CA LEU A 144 13.82 -4.93 3.06
C LEU A 144 14.81 -5.45 2.00
N GLY A 145 15.50 -4.55 1.29
CA GLY A 145 16.41 -4.89 0.19
C GLY A 145 15.70 -5.33 -1.08
N ILE A 146 14.45 -4.89 -1.29
CA ILE A 146 13.62 -5.23 -2.45
C ILE A 146 13.42 -3.98 -3.28
N GLN A 147 13.79 -4.04 -4.56
CA GLN A 147 13.59 -2.93 -5.47
C GLN A 147 12.10 -2.86 -5.88
N PRO A 148 11.39 -1.77 -5.56
CA PRO A 148 9.97 -1.64 -5.89
C PRO A 148 9.76 -1.58 -7.41
N VAL A 149 8.79 -2.35 -7.92
CA VAL A 149 8.43 -2.39 -9.33
C VAL A 149 7.34 -1.36 -9.63
N GLU A 150 7.54 -0.55 -10.65
CA GLU A 150 6.55 0.47 -11.05
C GLU A 150 5.49 -0.05 -12.02
N ARG A 151 5.77 -1.18 -12.71
CA ARG A 151 4.89 -1.82 -13.70
C ARG A 151 5.09 -3.33 -13.71
N ILE A 152 4.00 -4.08 -13.68
CA ILE A 152 3.95 -5.54 -13.85
C ILE A 152 3.17 -5.87 -15.12
#